data_AF-A0A8C7DSD8-F1
#
_entry.id   AF-A0A8C7DSD8-F1
#
_cell.length_a   1.000
_cell.length_b   1.000
_cell.length_c   1.000
_cell.angle_alpha   90.00
_cell.angle_beta   90.00
_cell.angle_gamma   90.00
#
_symmetry.space_group_name_H-M   'P 1'
#
loop_
_entity.id
_entity.type
_entity.pdbx_description
1 polymer ?
#
loop_
_entity_poly.entity_id
_entity_poly.type
_entity_poly.pdbx_seq_one_letter_code
_entity_poly.pdbx_strand_id
1 'polypeptide(L)'
;ERKNSPNPELTGNPVPSALSELMNSGWTSGEELGTDGETGAPPKWEKMIKMLVHEVTTLRNQQFVEEFQKPVEEISSFSQHQVPSTPPHLSKTLCSTSNKEACLQEISRGLQVYQLLLQHVKAEYPQSTLLPSVTHQTTVLIGLVKDQMKVAEVVEDLSASERKRVLGEVSTGTEWERKTSVHAILRELRNFLVDTKRALRRMAKRGKDFQ
;
A
#
# COMPACT_ATOMS: atom_id res chain seq x y z
N GLU A 1 35.82 -63.29 -18.36
CA GLU A 1 36.83 -63.28 -17.27
C GLU A 1 37.74 -62.07 -17.38
N ARG A 2 37.95 -61.36 -16.25
CA ARG A 2 39.08 -60.47 -15.84
C ARG A 2 38.56 -59.56 -14.70
N LYS A 3 38.68 -60.00 -13.44
CA LYS A 3 39.71 -59.65 -12.42
C LYS A 3 39.81 -58.13 -12.16
N ASN A 4 39.19 -57.61 -11.09
CA ASN A 4 39.67 -57.41 -9.69
C ASN A 4 40.67 -56.23 -9.50
N SER A 5 40.14 -55.12 -8.95
CA SER A 5 40.59 -54.26 -7.81
C SER A 5 42.08 -54.06 -7.48
N PRO A 6 42.53 -52.91 -6.91
CA PRO A 6 41.93 -52.35 -5.68
C PRO A 6 41.90 -50.81 -5.48
N ASN A 7 41.09 -50.43 -4.48
CA ASN A 7 41.06 -49.13 -3.79
C ASN A 7 42.38 -48.88 -3.01
N PRO A 8 42.71 -47.62 -2.67
CA PRO A 8 42.65 -47.29 -1.25
C PRO A 8 42.15 -45.88 -0.90
N GLU A 9 41.59 -45.79 0.31
CA GLU A 9 41.22 -44.59 1.07
C GLU A 9 42.41 -43.63 1.28
N LEU A 10 42.12 -42.34 1.51
CA LEU A 10 42.52 -41.58 2.73
C LEU A 10 42.27 -40.05 2.59
N THR A 11 41.79 -39.46 3.70
CA THR A 11 41.93 -38.05 4.17
C THR A 11 41.16 -36.96 3.39
N GLY A 12 40.43 -36.00 3.98
CA GLY A 12 40.39 -35.49 5.35
C GLY A 12 40.67 -33.96 5.39
N ASN A 13 39.63 -33.13 5.13
CA ASN A 13 39.49 -31.67 5.45
C ASN A 13 40.46 -30.64 4.80
N PRO A 14 40.16 -29.31 4.84
CA PRO A 14 38.89 -28.58 4.71
C PRO A 14 38.93 -27.47 3.63
N VAL A 15 37.76 -26.93 3.30
CA VAL A 15 37.56 -25.76 2.40
C VAL A 15 38.13 -24.48 3.04
N PRO A 16 38.91 -23.64 2.32
CA PRO A 16 39.32 -22.33 2.83
C PRO A 16 38.16 -21.32 2.78
N SER A 17 37.74 -20.90 3.97
CA SER A 17 36.89 -19.74 4.22
C SER A 17 37.60 -18.46 3.77
N ALA A 18 37.11 -17.82 2.71
CA ALA A 18 37.56 -16.50 2.27
C ALA A 18 36.36 -15.54 2.25
N LEU A 19 35.88 -15.16 3.43
CA LEU A 19 34.90 -14.08 3.64
C LEU A 19 34.98 -13.55 5.08
N SER A 20 36.18 -13.15 5.52
CA SER A 20 36.36 -12.51 6.85
C SER A 20 37.32 -11.32 6.90
N GLU A 21 37.77 -10.76 5.77
CA GLU A 21 38.66 -9.58 5.79
C GLU A 21 38.11 -8.41 4.98
N LEU A 22 36.97 -7.88 5.40
CA LEU A 22 36.56 -6.53 5.02
C LEU A 22 35.81 -5.82 6.16
N MET A 23 36.40 -5.87 7.35
CA MET A 23 36.34 -4.78 8.32
C MET A 23 37.78 -4.34 8.57
N ASN A 24 38.12 -3.12 8.14
CA ASN A 24 38.96 -2.16 8.87
C ASN A 24 39.45 -1.04 7.94
N SER A 25 38.67 0.04 7.87
CA SER A 25 39.25 1.39 7.80
C SER A 25 38.18 2.40 8.21
N GLY A 26 38.19 2.79 9.49
CA GLY A 26 37.49 3.97 9.99
C GLY A 26 38.35 5.22 9.85
N TRP A 27 37.67 6.39 9.79
CA TRP A 27 38.00 7.73 10.32
C TRP A 27 37.00 8.71 9.68
N THR A 28 35.88 9.05 10.32
CA THR A 28 35.60 10.07 11.37
C THR A 28 35.84 11.53 10.96
N SER A 29 34.76 12.30 10.87
CA SER A 29 34.62 13.73 11.21
C SER A 29 33.23 14.17 10.72
N GLY A 30 32.30 14.75 11.46
CA GLY A 30 32.18 15.24 12.83
C GLY A 30 30.82 15.96 12.86
N GLU A 31 30.07 15.79 13.96
CA GLU A 31 29.08 16.76 14.51
C GLU A 31 27.83 17.04 13.62
N GLU A 32 26.56 16.83 14.04
CA GLU A 32 26.00 16.97 15.37
C GLU A 32 25.01 15.86 15.70
N LEU A 33 25.12 15.41 16.94
CA LEU A 33 24.19 14.53 17.61
C LEU A 33 22.89 15.31 17.86
N GLY A 34 21.96 15.27 16.90
CA GLY A 34 20.57 15.61 17.13
C GLY A 34 19.89 14.51 17.95
N THR A 35 20.29 14.32 19.20
CA THR A 35 19.40 13.74 20.21
C THR A 35 18.39 14.82 20.55
N ASP A 36 17.26 14.80 19.86
CA ASP A 36 15.95 14.95 20.49
C ASP A 36 14.85 14.73 19.45
N GLY A 37 14.12 13.66 19.66
CA GLY A 37 13.03 13.20 18.82
C GLY A 37 12.33 12.06 19.53
N GLU A 38 11.90 12.34 20.76
CA GLU A 38 11.01 11.55 21.59
C GLU A 38 10.16 10.61 20.73
N THR A 39 10.53 9.32 20.74
CA THR A 39 9.88 8.29 19.92
C THR A 39 8.54 7.94 20.58
N GLY A 40 7.60 8.89 20.54
CA GLY A 40 6.21 8.66 20.89
C GLY A 40 5.63 7.57 20.00
N ALA A 41 4.68 6.82 20.54
CA ALA A 41 3.98 5.77 19.79
C ALA A 41 3.48 6.32 18.44
N PRO A 42 3.63 5.57 17.33
CA PRO A 42 3.23 6.06 16.01
C PRO A 42 1.73 6.40 16.01
N PRO A 43 1.32 7.48 15.32
CA PRO A 43 -0.07 7.90 15.29
C PRO A 43 -1.01 6.76 14.90
N LYS A 44 -2.24 6.76 15.44
CA LYS A 44 -3.26 5.72 15.16
C LYS A 44 -3.45 5.47 13.66
N TRP A 45 -3.52 6.55 12.87
CA TRP A 45 -3.64 6.46 11.41
C TRP A 45 -2.46 5.75 10.75
N GLU A 46 -1.24 5.82 11.30
CA GLU A 46 -0.08 5.18 10.69
C GLU A 46 -0.16 3.65 10.79
N LYS A 47 -0.52 3.14 11.98
CA LYS A 47 -0.71 1.69 12.17
C LYS A 47 -1.85 1.17 11.28
N MET A 48 -2.95 1.91 11.21
CA MET A 48 -4.10 1.58 10.37
C MET A 48 -3.76 1.53 8.89
N ILE A 49 -3.06 2.54 8.34
CA ILE A 49 -2.66 2.53 6.93
C ILE A 49 -1.70 1.37 6.64
N LYS A 50 -0.77 1.03 7.56
CA LYS A 50 0.10 -0.13 7.38
C LYS A 50 -0.70 -1.44 7.28
N MET A 51 -1.69 -1.62 8.15
CA MET A 51 -2.60 -2.77 8.12
C MET A 51 -3.39 -2.81 6.82
N LEU A 52 -4.04 -1.71 6.45
CA LEU A 52 -4.79 -1.58 5.19
C LEU A 52 -3.93 -1.90 3.96
N VAL A 53 -2.71 -1.36 3.87
CA VAL A 53 -1.79 -1.67 2.77
C VAL A 53 -1.49 -3.16 2.70
N HIS A 54 -1.28 -3.81 3.84
CA HIS A 54 -1.02 -5.25 3.90
C HIS A 54 -2.25 -6.07 3.48
N GLU A 55 -3.43 -5.79 4.04
CA GLU A 55 -4.67 -6.50 3.71
C GLU A 55 -5.08 -6.30 2.25
N VAL A 56 -5.01 -5.07 1.72
CA VAL A 56 -5.31 -4.79 0.31
C VAL A 56 -4.32 -5.50 -0.62
N THR A 57 -3.03 -5.53 -0.28
CA THR A 57 -2.02 -6.28 -1.06
C THR A 57 -2.32 -7.77 -1.05
N THR A 58 -2.65 -8.31 0.12
CA THR A 58 -2.96 -9.74 0.29
C THR A 58 -4.21 -10.11 -0.49
N LEU A 59 -5.28 -9.33 -0.36
CA LEU A 59 -6.52 -9.51 -1.09
C LEU A 59 -6.28 -9.46 -2.60
N ARG A 60 -5.54 -8.45 -3.09
CA ARG A 60 -5.21 -8.32 -4.52
C ARG A 60 -4.49 -9.56 -5.04
N ASN A 61 -3.51 -10.06 -4.29
CA ASN A 61 -2.72 -11.21 -4.69
C ASN A 61 -3.55 -12.50 -4.68
N GLN A 62 -4.39 -12.71 -3.66
CA GLN A 62 -5.32 -13.85 -3.59
C GLN A 62 -6.27 -13.87 -4.78
N GLN A 63 -6.96 -12.74 -5.02
CA GLN A 63 -7.90 -12.62 -6.13
C GLN A 63 -7.22 -12.83 -7.48
N PHE A 64 -5.98 -12.35 -7.63
CA PHE A 64 -5.24 -12.56 -8.87
C PHE A 64 -4.94 -14.04 -9.14
N VAL A 65 -4.42 -14.74 -8.13
CA VAL A 65 -4.04 -16.15 -8.27
C VAL A 65 -5.27 -17.02 -8.48
N GLU A 66 -6.33 -16.79 -7.71
CA GLU A 66 -7.58 -17.56 -7.77
C GLU A 66 -8.29 -17.39 -9.11
N GLU A 67 -8.42 -16.14 -9.59
CA GLU A 67 -9.20 -15.84 -10.78
C GLU A 67 -8.45 -16.13 -12.09
N PHE A 68 -7.18 -15.73 -12.17
CA PHE A 68 -6.41 -15.82 -13.41
C PHE A 68 -5.54 -17.07 -13.51
N GLN A 69 -5.47 -17.88 -12.45
CA GLN A 69 -4.66 -19.10 -12.36
C GLN A 69 -3.20 -18.86 -12.76
N LYS A 70 -2.69 -17.68 -12.40
CA LYS A 70 -1.34 -17.22 -12.70
C LYS A 70 -0.54 -17.03 -11.41
N PRO A 71 0.78 -17.27 -11.44
CA PRO A 71 1.64 -16.96 -10.31
C PRO A 71 1.62 -15.46 -10.01
N VAL A 72 1.74 -15.08 -8.75
CA VAL A 72 1.62 -13.68 -8.30
C VAL A 72 2.70 -12.78 -8.92
N GLU A 73 3.82 -13.36 -9.35
CA GLU A 73 4.92 -12.69 -10.04
C GLU A 73 4.48 -12.12 -11.39
N GLU A 74 3.46 -12.70 -12.03
CA GLU A 74 2.90 -12.25 -13.31
C GLU A 74 1.84 -11.14 -13.16
N ILE A 75 1.55 -10.69 -11.94
CA ILE A 75 0.48 -9.72 -11.66
C ILE A 75 0.66 -8.38 -12.39
N SER A 76 1.90 -8.01 -12.72
CA SER A 76 2.21 -6.82 -13.51
C SER A 76 1.67 -6.88 -14.94
N SER A 77 1.36 -8.07 -15.47
CA SER A 77 0.81 -8.25 -16.81
C SER A 77 -0.54 -7.55 -17.01
N PHE A 78 -1.22 -7.19 -15.91
CA PHE A 78 -2.51 -6.52 -15.90
C PHE A 78 -2.40 -5.02 -15.55
N SER A 79 -1.19 -4.44 -15.63
CA SER A 79 -0.96 -3.03 -15.30
C SER A 79 -1.64 -2.06 -16.24
N GLN A 80 -1.99 -2.49 -17.46
CA GLN A 80 -2.60 -1.65 -18.49
C GLN A 80 -4.09 -1.37 -18.24
N HIS A 81 -4.78 -2.28 -17.54
CA HIS A 81 -6.20 -2.08 -17.20
C HIS A 81 -6.35 -0.97 -16.16
N GLN A 82 -7.26 -0.04 -16.43
CA GLN A 82 -7.51 1.13 -15.61
C GLN A 82 -9.02 1.27 -15.35
N VAL A 83 -9.35 1.75 -14.16
CA VAL A 83 -10.72 2.13 -13.80
C VAL A 83 -10.75 3.66 -13.78
N PRO A 84 -11.49 4.34 -14.68
CA PRO A 84 -11.39 5.79 -14.84
C PRO A 84 -11.62 6.59 -13.55
N SER A 85 -12.56 6.16 -12.71
CA SER A 85 -12.84 6.79 -11.42
C SER A 85 -11.78 6.57 -10.33
N THR A 86 -10.73 5.77 -10.52
CA THR A 86 -9.72 5.60 -9.47
C THR A 86 -9.01 6.93 -9.18
N PRO A 87 -9.01 7.40 -7.92
CA PRO A 87 -8.29 8.61 -7.55
C PRO A 87 -6.81 8.52 -7.95
N PRO A 88 -6.25 9.58 -8.56
CA PRO A 88 -4.87 9.60 -8.98
C PRO A 88 -3.91 9.57 -7.79
N HIS A 89 -2.64 9.30 -8.07
CA HIS A 89 -1.57 9.44 -7.09
C HIS A 89 -1.53 10.86 -6.51
N LEU A 90 -1.34 10.96 -5.20
CA LEU A 90 -1.24 12.23 -4.50
C LEU A 90 0.07 12.93 -4.88
N SER A 91 -0.03 14.09 -5.56
CA SER A 91 1.15 14.84 -5.96
C SER A 91 1.87 15.45 -4.75
N LYS A 92 3.20 15.52 -4.80
CA LYS A 92 4.00 16.14 -3.72
C LYS A 92 3.73 17.64 -3.57
N THR A 93 3.33 18.31 -4.65
CA THR A 93 3.04 19.75 -4.67
C THR A 93 1.70 20.05 -4.01
N LEU A 94 0.67 19.26 -4.32
CA LEU A 94 -0.66 19.34 -3.69
C LEU A 94 -0.58 18.96 -2.22
N CYS A 95 0.10 17.85 -1.93
CA CYS A 95 0.38 17.39 -0.57
C CYS A 95 1.71 17.90 -0.04
N SER A 96 1.90 19.21 -0.17
CA SER A 96 2.98 19.98 0.45
C SER A 96 2.55 20.47 1.84
N THR A 97 3.52 20.91 2.63
CA THR A 97 3.26 21.39 4.00
C THR A 97 2.40 22.65 4.05
N SER A 98 2.46 23.50 3.02
CA SER A 98 1.66 24.75 2.93
C SER A 98 0.21 24.50 2.50
N ASN A 99 -0.09 23.33 1.93
CA ASN A 99 -1.40 22.98 1.40
C ASN A 99 -2.04 21.83 2.19
N LYS A 100 -1.83 21.80 3.52
CA LYS A 100 -2.31 20.73 4.40
C LYS A 100 -3.80 20.43 4.21
N GLU A 101 -4.62 21.47 4.20
CA GLU A 101 -6.08 21.32 4.13
C GLU A 101 -6.53 20.75 2.78
N ALA A 102 -6.09 21.34 1.67
CA ALA A 102 -6.35 20.79 0.33
C ALA A 102 -5.87 19.34 0.18
N CYS A 103 -4.71 18.99 0.75
CA CYS A 103 -4.23 17.61 0.75
C CYS A 103 -5.13 16.67 1.57
N LEU A 104 -5.59 17.07 2.75
CA LEU A 104 -6.53 16.27 3.54
C LEU A 104 -7.85 16.10 2.78
N GLN A 105 -8.34 17.14 2.11
CA GLN A 105 -9.57 17.10 1.31
C GLN A 105 -9.45 16.08 0.17
N GLU A 106 -8.33 16.09 -0.55
CA GLU A 106 -8.02 15.14 -1.61
C GLU A 106 -7.89 13.71 -1.09
N ILE A 107 -7.22 13.52 0.06
CA ILE A 107 -7.15 12.21 0.72
C ILE A 107 -8.55 11.69 1.06
N SER A 108 -9.36 12.52 1.74
CA SER A 108 -10.71 12.13 2.16
C SER A 108 -11.58 11.80 0.95
N ARG A 109 -11.54 12.64 -0.08
CA ARG A 109 -12.31 12.44 -1.32
C ARG A 109 -11.89 11.17 -2.04
N GLY A 110 -10.59 10.92 -2.17
CA GLY A 110 -10.09 9.70 -2.78
C GLY A 110 -10.50 8.45 -2.01
N LEU A 111 -10.39 8.46 -0.67
CA LEU A 111 -10.82 7.34 0.16
C LEU A 111 -12.34 7.09 0.05
N GLN A 112 -13.18 8.13 -0.04
CA GLN A 112 -14.61 7.97 -0.29
C GLN A 112 -14.90 7.26 -1.64
N VAL A 113 -14.14 7.59 -2.69
CA VAL A 113 -14.28 6.91 -3.99
C VAL A 113 -13.86 5.45 -3.89
N TYR A 114 -12.72 5.15 -3.25
CA TYR A 114 -12.31 3.76 -3.02
C TYR A 114 -13.31 2.99 -2.16
N GLN A 115 -13.93 3.63 -1.16
CA GLN A 115 -14.98 3.03 -0.35
C GLN A 115 -16.17 2.56 -1.19
N LEU A 116 -16.51 3.27 -2.27
CA LEU A 116 -17.52 2.84 -3.23
C LEU A 116 -16.99 1.75 -4.15
N LEU A 117 -15.78 1.89 -4.68
CA LEU A 117 -15.17 0.87 -5.55
C LEU A 117 -15.02 -0.49 -4.84
N LEU A 118 -14.82 -0.50 -3.52
CA LEU A 118 -14.83 -1.72 -2.71
C LEU A 118 -16.19 -2.44 -2.69
N GLN A 119 -17.30 -1.76 -3.02
CA GLN A 119 -18.60 -2.42 -3.20
C GLN A 119 -18.61 -3.30 -4.46
N HIS A 120 -17.91 -2.88 -5.52
CA HIS A 120 -17.70 -3.72 -6.70
C HIS A 120 -16.86 -4.95 -6.35
N VAL A 121 -15.78 -4.77 -5.58
CA VAL A 121 -14.97 -5.89 -5.08
C VAL A 121 -15.82 -6.87 -4.27
N LYS A 122 -16.78 -6.36 -3.48
CA LYS A 122 -17.71 -7.20 -2.70
C LYS A 122 -18.67 -7.97 -3.58
N ALA A 123 -19.14 -7.37 -4.67
CA ALA A 123 -20.06 -8.02 -5.60
C ALA A 123 -19.39 -9.19 -6.33
N GLU A 124 -18.14 -9.00 -6.77
CA GLU A 124 -17.38 -10.04 -7.47
C GLU A 124 -16.81 -11.11 -6.51
N TYR A 125 -16.46 -10.74 -5.27
CA TYR A 125 -15.84 -11.65 -4.28
C TYR A 125 -16.53 -11.60 -2.91
N PRO A 126 -17.80 -12.03 -2.81
CA PRO A 126 -18.59 -11.92 -1.58
C PRO A 126 -18.08 -12.79 -0.43
N GLN A 127 -17.31 -13.84 -0.73
CA GLN A 127 -16.74 -14.77 0.26
C GLN A 127 -15.36 -14.33 0.79
N SER A 128 -14.86 -13.17 0.35
CA SER A 128 -13.57 -12.66 0.83
C SER A 128 -13.59 -12.42 2.34
N THR A 129 -12.68 -13.06 3.06
CA THR A 129 -12.52 -12.88 4.52
C THR A 129 -11.82 -11.58 4.89
N LEU A 130 -11.01 -11.01 3.99
CA LEU A 130 -10.28 -9.76 4.21
C LEU A 130 -11.12 -8.52 3.89
N LEU A 131 -12.06 -8.62 2.94
CA LEU A 131 -12.81 -7.47 2.45
C LEU A 131 -13.64 -6.74 3.53
N PRO A 132 -14.28 -7.42 4.51
CA PRO A 132 -14.94 -6.74 5.63
C PRO A 132 -13.98 -5.85 6.43
N SER A 133 -12.76 -6.33 6.72
CA SER A 133 -11.73 -5.56 7.42
C SER A 133 -11.28 -4.37 6.59
N VAL A 134 -10.92 -4.58 5.32
CA VAL A 134 -10.49 -3.51 4.39
C VAL A 134 -11.55 -2.41 4.29
N THR A 135 -12.83 -2.80 4.15
CA THR A 135 -13.96 -1.87 4.05
C THR A 135 -14.11 -1.06 5.34
N HIS A 136 -14.11 -1.74 6.50
CA HIS A 136 -14.25 -1.07 7.80
C HIS A 136 -13.08 -0.11 8.07
N GLN A 137 -11.84 -0.56 7.89
CA GLN A 137 -10.66 0.27 8.13
C GLN A 137 -10.58 1.46 7.17
N THR A 138 -11.03 1.31 5.92
CA THR A 138 -11.14 2.43 4.97
C THR A 138 -12.12 3.49 5.49
N THR A 139 -13.29 3.07 5.99
CA THR A 139 -14.28 3.97 6.60
C THR A 139 -13.73 4.69 7.83
N VAL A 140 -13.03 3.97 8.72
CA VAL A 140 -12.41 4.59 9.90
C VAL A 140 -11.31 5.58 9.50
N LEU A 141 -10.50 5.25 8.48
CA LEU A 141 -9.47 6.14 7.98
C LEU A 141 -10.04 7.45 7.40
N ILE A 142 -11.17 7.38 6.69
CA ILE A 142 -11.90 8.59 6.23
C ILE A 142 -12.22 9.49 7.42
N GLY A 143 -12.79 8.93 8.50
CA GLY A 143 -13.08 9.67 9.73
C GLY A 143 -11.83 10.33 10.32
N LEU A 144 -10.75 9.57 10.48
CA LEU A 144 -9.48 10.09 11.02
C LEU A 144 -8.84 11.19 10.16
N VAL A 145 -9.08 11.19 8.85
CA VAL A 145 -8.63 12.25 7.95
C VAL A 145 -9.52 13.48 8.08
N LYS A 146 -10.85 13.30 8.13
CA LYS A 146 -11.80 14.40 8.36
C LYS A 146 -11.59 15.08 9.72
N ASP A 147 -11.26 14.32 10.77
CA ASP A 147 -10.96 14.86 12.10
C ASP A 147 -9.72 15.77 12.14
N GLN A 148 -8.85 15.70 11.12
CA GLN A 148 -7.67 16.57 10.99
C GLN A 148 -7.93 17.85 10.19
N MET A 149 -9.10 17.96 9.54
CA MET A 149 -9.54 19.13 8.78
C MET A 149 -10.07 20.21 9.70
N LYS A 150 -10.07 21.46 9.22
CA LYS A 150 -10.86 22.51 9.88
C LYS A 150 -12.35 22.23 9.65
N VAL A 151 -13.18 22.51 10.66
CA VAL A 151 -14.64 22.27 10.62
C VAL A 151 -15.30 22.89 9.38
N ALA A 152 -14.92 24.10 8.99
CA ALA A 152 -15.47 24.80 7.81
C ALA A 152 -15.00 24.22 6.46
N GLU A 153 -14.02 23.32 6.47
CA GLU A 153 -13.35 22.78 5.28
C GLU A 153 -13.53 21.26 5.15
N VAL A 154 -14.36 20.65 6.02
CA VAL A 154 -14.64 19.22 6.00
C VAL A 154 -15.35 18.83 4.70
N VAL A 155 -14.79 17.86 3.99
CA VAL A 155 -15.33 17.36 2.73
C VAL A 155 -16.67 16.67 2.94
N GLU A 156 -17.68 17.11 2.18
CA GLU A 156 -18.97 16.46 2.08
C GLU A 156 -18.86 15.06 1.46
N ASP A 157 -19.87 14.23 1.68
CA ASP A 157 -19.89 12.91 1.05
C ASP A 157 -20.20 12.99 -0.45
N LEU A 158 -19.77 11.97 -1.20
CA LEU A 158 -20.09 11.83 -2.62
C LEU A 158 -21.59 11.96 -2.86
N SER A 159 -22.00 12.80 -3.82
CA SER A 159 -23.39 12.97 -4.20
C SER A 159 -23.94 11.71 -4.87
N ALA A 160 -25.27 11.53 -4.90
CA ALA A 160 -25.89 10.34 -5.47
C ALA A 160 -25.52 10.10 -6.94
N SER A 161 -25.40 11.17 -7.74
CA SER A 161 -25.00 11.10 -9.15
C SER A 161 -23.55 10.65 -9.30
N GLU A 162 -22.65 11.13 -8.45
CA GLU A 162 -21.25 10.70 -8.43
C GLU A 162 -21.11 9.25 -8.02
N ARG A 163 -21.84 8.82 -6.98
CA ARG A 163 -21.84 7.41 -6.54
C ARG A 163 -22.26 6.48 -7.67
N LYS A 164 -23.35 6.85 -8.36
CA LYS A 164 -23.88 6.08 -9.50
C LYS A 164 -22.87 6.02 -10.65
N ARG A 165 -22.19 7.12 -10.96
CA ARG A 165 -21.15 7.16 -12.00
C ARG A 165 -19.99 6.21 -11.67
N VAL A 166 -19.41 6.34 -10.47
CA VAL A 166 -18.27 5.53 -10.02
C VAL A 166 -18.58 4.03 -10.06
N LEU A 167 -19.77 3.61 -9.57
CA LEU A 167 -20.15 2.20 -9.61
C LEU A 167 -20.47 1.72 -11.04
N GLY A 168 -21.12 2.54 -11.85
CA GLY A 168 -21.49 2.18 -13.23
C GLY A 168 -20.29 1.83 -14.11
N GLU A 169 -19.15 2.48 -13.88
CA GLU A 169 -17.90 2.23 -14.63
C GLU A 169 -17.31 0.84 -14.41
N VAL A 170 -17.57 0.20 -13.27
CA VAL A 170 -16.97 -1.10 -12.91
C VAL A 170 -18.00 -2.23 -12.91
N SER A 171 -19.28 -1.89 -12.75
CA SER A 171 -20.38 -2.86 -12.75
C SER A 171 -20.85 -3.25 -14.16
N THR A 172 -20.39 -2.55 -15.20
CA THR A 172 -20.74 -2.83 -16.61
C THR A 172 -19.57 -3.51 -17.32
N GLY A 173 -19.86 -4.33 -18.32
CA GLY A 173 -18.86 -5.07 -19.09
C GLY A 173 -18.92 -6.58 -18.90
N THR A 174 -18.02 -7.27 -19.57
CA THR A 174 -17.82 -8.72 -19.50
C THR A 174 -17.35 -9.13 -18.10
N GLU A 175 -17.56 -10.41 -17.76
CA GLU A 175 -17.05 -10.97 -16.50
C GLU A 175 -15.54 -10.75 -16.35
N TRP A 176 -14.79 -10.94 -17.42
CA TRP A 176 -13.35 -10.68 -17.46
C TRP A 176 -13.00 -9.22 -17.10
N GLU A 177 -13.69 -8.24 -17.70
CA GLU A 177 -13.45 -6.82 -17.44
C GLU A 177 -13.80 -6.44 -15.99
N ARG A 178 -14.90 -6.96 -15.45
CA ARG A 178 -15.31 -6.69 -14.06
C ARG A 178 -14.31 -7.25 -13.06
N LYS A 179 -13.80 -8.46 -13.30
CA LYS A 179 -12.78 -9.11 -12.44
C LYS A 179 -11.41 -8.46 -12.58
N THR A 180 -11.03 -8.07 -13.80
CA THR A 180 -9.80 -7.30 -14.03
C THR A 180 -9.87 -5.92 -13.37
N SER A 181 -11.07 -5.30 -13.33
CA SER A 181 -11.30 -4.05 -12.60
C SER A 181 -11.05 -4.20 -11.10
N VAL A 182 -11.40 -5.34 -10.49
CA VAL A 182 -11.06 -5.60 -9.08
C VAL A 182 -9.55 -5.55 -8.86
N HIS A 183 -8.77 -6.20 -9.72
CA HIS A 183 -7.31 -6.17 -9.65
C HIS A 183 -6.78 -4.72 -9.71
N ALA A 184 -7.27 -3.93 -10.67
CA ALA A 184 -6.87 -2.52 -10.82
C ALA A 184 -7.28 -1.67 -9.59
N ILE A 185 -8.50 -1.80 -9.09
CA ILE A 185 -9.00 -1.08 -7.90
C ILE A 185 -8.08 -1.34 -6.70
N LEU A 186 -7.77 -2.61 -6.41
CA LEU A 186 -6.95 -2.96 -5.24
C LEU A 186 -5.49 -2.52 -5.41
N ARG A 187 -4.95 -2.57 -6.63
CA ARG A 187 -3.62 -2.03 -6.95
C ARG A 187 -3.56 -0.53 -6.69
N GLU A 188 -4.51 0.24 -7.22
CA GLU A 188 -4.52 1.69 -7.06
C GLU A 188 -4.85 2.12 -5.63
N LEU A 189 -5.74 1.42 -4.92
CA LEU A 189 -5.99 1.65 -3.50
C LEU A 189 -4.71 1.48 -2.66
N ARG A 190 -3.96 0.39 -2.89
CA ARG A 190 -2.69 0.16 -2.20
C ARG A 190 -1.71 1.31 -2.44
N ASN A 191 -1.62 1.79 -3.69
CA ASN A 191 -0.75 2.89 -4.05
C ASN A 191 -1.17 4.20 -3.38
N PHE A 192 -2.47 4.52 -3.45
CA PHE A 192 -3.06 5.68 -2.81
C PHE A 192 -2.78 5.69 -1.31
N LEU A 193 -3.00 4.57 -0.61
CA LEU A 193 -2.71 4.44 0.82
C LEU A 193 -1.23 4.67 1.16
N VAL A 194 -0.30 4.19 0.32
CA VAL A 194 1.13 4.46 0.50
C VAL A 194 1.43 5.95 0.38
N ASP A 195 0.81 6.62 -0.58
CA ASP A 195 0.98 8.06 -0.77
C ASP A 195 0.30 8.87 0.33
N THR A 196 -0.88 8.46 0.80
CA THR A 196 -1.56 9.02 1.97
C THR A 196 -0.66 8.96 3.20
N LYS A 197 -0.06 7.80 3.48
CA LYS A 197 0.89 7.64 4.60
C LYS A 197 2.06 8.62 4.49
N ARG A 198 2.64 8.75 3.29
CA ARG A 198 3.76 9.66 3.04
C ARG A 198 3.34 11.12 3.23
N ALA A 199 2.16 11.51 2.73
CA ALA A 199 1.61 12.85 2.88
C ALA A 199 1.35 13.21 4.35
N LEU A 200 0.62 12.36 5.08
CA LEU A 200 0.35 12.57 6.50
C LEU A 200 1.63 12.67 7.32
N ARG A 201 2.66 11.85 7.04
CA ARG A 201 3.96 11.96 7.71
C ARG A 201 4.66 13.30 7.47
N ARG A 202 4.62 13.83 6.23
CA ARG A 202 5.22 15.13 5.90
C ARG A 202 4.53 16.25 6.68
N MET A 203 3.20 16.20 6.76
CA MET A 203 2.41 17.20 7.48
C MET A 203 2.59 17.11 9.00
N ALA A 204 2.77 15.90 9.55
CA ALA A 204 2.96 15.69 10.98
C ALA A 204 4.35 16.12 11.50
N LYS A 205 5.41 16.01 10.70
CA LYS A 205 6.78 16.35 11.14
C LYS A 205 6.94 17.82 11.54
N ARG A 206 6.35 18.76 10.78
CA ARG A 206 6.54 20.20 11.00
C ARG A 206 5.56 20.82 12.00
N GLY A 207 4.48 20.12 12.35
CA GLY A 207 3.59 20.55 13.44
C GLY A 207 4.24 20.51 14.82
N LYS A 208 5.33 19.74 14.96
CA LYS A 208 6.16 19.69 16.18
C LYS A 208 7.30 20.70 16.20
N ASP A 209 7.64 21.31 15.06
CA ASP A 209 8.75 22.28 14.96
C ASP A 209 8.33 23.71 15.39
N PHE A 210 7.05 23.93 15.73
CA PHE A 210 6.47 25.22 16.10
C PHE A 210 5.71 25.18 17.44
N GLN A 211 5.95 24.16 18.26
CA GLN A 211 5.27 23.96 19.54
C GLN A 211 6.24 24.04 20.71
#